data_AF-A0A4R4S566-F1
#
_entry.id   AF-A0A4R4S566-F1
#
_cell.length_a   1.000
_cell.length_b   1.000
_cell.length_c   1.000
_cell.angle_alpha   90.00
_cell.angle_beta   90.00
_cell.angle_gamma   90.00
#
_symmetry.space_group_name_H-M   'P 1'
#
loop_
_entity.id
_entity.type
_entity.pdbx_description
1 polymer ?
#
loop_
_entity_poly.entity_id
_entity_poly.type
_entity_poly.pdbx_seq_one_letter_code
_entity_poly.pdbx_strand_id
1 'polypeptide(L)'
;MDTEDLEPVRPFRWNLVRRQQLGSLLDGAPEPDLWFLDELVACAAKVLARCADGEVYFVGRSPDSLFDLLSGALADTSWQGRLHQLPFSLRWGAEDLSGPSVAQLRANLAAAGLSPHRLARGERPLVFTDLVAKGGTFESLYTLLRDWIDDERAQWDVIRRKVRFLGITWRTKTSPNTWRWQQKSEWTGDLPRKSIVNISLHGAVWSYLGNDQKKLTVSFNEQRWSADSVTRPRHDEDTRRALAEAVALVEAGRTREVRNGLVRHITEEPAVAERWVRALVSELSR
;
A
#
# COMPACT_ATOMS: atom_id res chain seq x y z
N MET A 1 24.64 10.82 14.06
CA MET A 1 24.49 11.10 12.63
C MET A 1 23.01 11.24 12.43
N ASP A 2 22.54 12.48 12.31
CA ASP A 2 21.11 12.76 12.25
C ASP A 2 20.56 12.21 10.94
N THR A 3 19.34 11.67 10.98
CA THR A 3 18.64 11.11 9.82
C THR A 3 18.43 12.13 8.69
N GLU A 4 18.62 13.42 8.98
CA GLU A 4 18.52 14.51 7.99
C GLU A 4 19.69 14.56 7.00
N ASP A 5 20.83 13.94 7.29
CA ASP A 5 22.02 13.97 6.43
C ASP A 5 22.15 12.77 5.47
N LEU A 6 21.31 11.74 5.63
CA LEU A 6 21.35 10.54 4.79
C LEU A 6 20.47 10.73 3.54
N GLU A 7 21.05 10.52 2.37
CA GLU A 7 20.28 10.52 1.13
C GLU A 7 19.33 9.31 1.08
N PRO A 8 18.02 9.51 0.85
CA PRO A 8 17.07 8.43 0.81
C PRO A 8 17.23 7.59 -0.46
N VAL A 9 17.31 6.29 -0.31
CA VAL A 9 17.29 5.32 -1.41
C VAL A 9 15.86 4.81 -1.59
N ARG A 10 15.33 4.94 -2.81
CA ARG A 10 13.99 4.44 -3.14
C ARG A 10 14.04 3.56 -4.38
N PRO A 11 13.38 2.38 -4.36
CA PRO A 11 13.23 1.58 -5.56
C PRO A 11 12.62 2.40 -6.69
N PHE A 12 13.21 2.28 -7.88
CA PHE A 12 12.66 2.90 -9.07
C PHE A 12 11.27 2.37 -9.37
N ARG A 13 10.35 3.29 -9.69
CA ARG A 13 9.02 2.96 -10.18
C ARG A 13 8.64 3.96 -11.28
N TRP A 14 8.16 3.44 -12.41
CA TRP A 14 7.56 4.26 -13.47
C TRP A 14 6.29 4.95 -12.98
N ASN A 15 6.09 6.20 -13.39
CA ASN A 15 4.79 6.87 -13.24
C ASN A 15 3.86 6.41 -14.37
N LEU A 16 3.02 5.42 -14.07
CA LEU A 16 2.15 4.79 -15.05
C LEU A 16 0.92 5.63 -15.43
N VAL A 17 0.57 6.63 -14.63
CA VAL A 17 -0.48 7.60 -15.00
C VAL A 17 -0.03 8.43 -16.20
N ARG A 18 1.28 8.65 -16.40
CA ARG A 18 1.83 9.38 -17.54
C ARG A 18 2.40 8.43 -18.59
N ARG A 19 1.52 7.74 -19.32
CA ARG A 19 1.87 6.71 -20.32
C ARG A 19 2.91 7.15 -21.35
N GLN A 20 2.98 8.44 -21.70
CA GLN A 20 3.96 8.96 -22.66
C GLN A 20 5.41 8.70 -22.22
N GLN A 21 5.67 8.51 -20.93
CA GLN A 21 7.00 8.22 -20.39
C GLN A 21 7.49 6.80 -20.68
N LEU A 22 6.63 5.93 -21.19
CA LEU A 22 6.97 4.52 -21.45
C LEU A 22 7.58 4.27 -22.83
N GLY A 23 7.41 5.19 -23.80
CA GLY A 23 7.93 5.02 -25.16
C GLY A 23 7.53 3.67 -25.77
N SER A 24 8.52 2.95 -26.31
CA SER A 24 8.40 1.63 -26.93
C SER A 24 8.62 0.45 -25.96
N LEU A 25 8.65 0.69 -24.63
CA LEU A 25 8.96 -0.37 -23.65
C LEU A 25 7.96 -1.54 -23.65
N LEU A 26 6.75 -1.29 -24.15
CA LEU A 26 5.67 -2.28 -24.24
C LEU A 26 5.52 -2.88 -25.63
N ASP A 27 6.37 -2.50 -26.60
CA ASP A 27 6.24 -2.99 -27.96
C ASP A 27 6.47 -4.50 -28.00
N GLY A 28 5.48 -5.20 -28.58
CA GLY A 28 5.46 -6.66 -28.67
C GLY A 28 5.20 -7.39 -27.33
N ALA A 29 4.87 -6.68 -26.25
CA ALA A 29 4.41 -7.32 -25.03
C ALA A 29 3.00 -7.90 -25.24
N PRO A 30 2.74 -9.15 -24.81
CA PRO A 30 1.40 -9.73 -24.89
C PRO A 30 0.44 -8.92 -24.01
N GLU A 31 -0.82 -8.85 -24.43
CA GLU A 31 -1.87 -8.27 -23.60
C GLU A 31 -2.04 -9.13 -22.34
N PRO A 32 -1.96 -8.53 -21.14
CA PRO A 32 -2.07 -9.26 -19.89
C PRO A 32 -3.52 -9.70 -19.65
N ASP A 33 -3.71 -10.95 -19.22
CA ASP A 33 -5.00 -11.46 -18.79
C ASP A 33 -5.32 -10.99 -17.35
N LEU A 34 -6.25 -10.05 -17.24
CA LEU A 34 -6.72 -9.49 -15.96
C LEU A 34 -7.91 -10.27 -15.40
N TRP A 35 -7.88 -11.61 -15.43
CA TRP A 35 -8.94 -12.49 -14.91
C TRP A 35 -9.39 -12.19 -13.47
N PHE A 36 -8.54 -11.52 -12.68
CA PHE A 36 -8.78 -11.14 -11.28
C PHE A 36 -9.39 -9.75 -11.09
N LEU A 37 -9.66 -9.00 -12.17
CA LEU A 37 -10.01 -7.58 -12.11
C LEU A 37 -11.27 -7.30 -11.26
N ASP A 38 -12.35 -8.05 -11.44
CA ASP A 38 -13.60 -7.81 -10.70
C ASP A 38 -13.42 -7.92 -9.17
N GLU A 39 -12.66 -8.94 -8.75
CA GLU A 39 -12.37 -9.18 -7.34
C GLU A 39 -11.39 -8.13 -6.80
N LEU A 40 -10.45 -7.65 -7.62
CA LEU A 40 -9.56 -6.54 -7.30
C LEU A 40 -10.34 -5.23 -7.13
N VAL A 41 -11.31 -4.94 -8.00
CA VAL A 41 -12.20 -3.76 -7.92
C VAL A 41 -12.99 -3.78 -6.61
N ALA A 42 -13.60 -4.92 -6.26
CA ALA A 42 -14.32 -5.06 -5.00
C ALA A 42 -13.40 -4.86 -3.77
N CYS A 43 -12.15 -5.34 -3.83
CA CYS A 43 -11.17 -5.14 -2.77
C CYS A 43 -10.72 -3.67 -2.65
N ALA A 44 -10.39 -3.05 -3.78
CA ALA A 44 -9.96 -1.66 -3.86
C ALA A 44 -11.04 -0.69 -3.36
N ALA A 45 -12.31 -0.92 -3.72
CA ALA A 45 -13.45 -0.20 -3.17
C ALA A 45 -13.52 -0.25 -1.63
N LYS A 46 -13.26 -1.43 -1.04
CA LYS A 46 -13.23 -1.60 0.42
C LYS A 46 -12.05 -0.90 1.07
N VAL A 47 -10.88 -0.88 0.42
CA VAL A 47 -9.72 -0.09 0.88
C VAL A 47 -10.09 1.39 0.93
N LEU A 48 -10.65 1.93 -0.14
CA LEU A 48 -11.10 3.33 -0.20
C LEU A 48 -12.17 3.64 0.86
N ALA A 49 -13.18 2.79 1.00
CA ALA A 49 -14.25 3.02 1.98
C ALA A 49 -13.76 2.94 3.44
N ARG A 50 -12.74 2.14 3.73
CA ARG A 50 -12.29 1.83 5.11
C ARG A 50 -11.03 2.58 5.53
N CYS A 51 -10.44 3.40 4.65
CA CYS A 51 -9.26 4.22 4.95
C CYS A 51 -9.56 5.46 5.82
N ALA A 52 -10.84 5.81 6.02
CA ALA A 52 -11.27 6.94 6.85
C ALA A 52 -10.64 8.29 6.45
N ASP A 53 -10.81 8.64 5.17
CA ASP A 53 -10.32 9.89 4.57
C ASP A 53 -8.79 10.09 4.65
N GLY A 54 -8.06 9.00 4.91
CA GLY A 54 -6.62 8.98 5.12
C GLY A 54 -5.78 8.92 3.85
N GLU A 55 -4.48 9.12 4.02
CA GLU A 55 -3.47 8.83 3.01
C GLU A 55 -3.11 7.34 3.07
N VAL A 56 -3.13 6.67 1.91
CA VAL A 56 -3.03 5.22 1.81
C VAL A 56 -1.65 4.83 1.32
N TYR A 57 -0.92 4.09 2.18
CA TYR A 57 0.40 3.56 1.94
C TYR A 57 0.33 2.06 1.64
N PHE A 58 0.60 1.68 0.40
CA PHE A 58 0.65 0.31 -0.07
C PHE A 58 2.00 -0.32 0.33
N VAL A 59 1.99 -1.14 1.37
CA VAL A 59 3.20 -1.68 1.99
C VAL A 59 3.70 -2.89 1.20
N GLY A 60 4.99 -2.87 0.87
CA GLY A 60 5.61 -3.93 0.09
C GLY A 60 5.23 -3.87 -1.38
N ARG A 61 5.07 -5.03 -2.01
CA ARG A 61 4.82 -5.19 -3.45
C ARG A 61 3.58 -6.02 -3.76
N SER A 62 3.09 -6.74 -2.76
CA SER A 62 1.90 -7.59 -2.89
C SER A 62 0.65 -6.78 -3.27
N PRO A 63 0.44 -5.55 -2.76
CA PRO A 63 -0.74 -4.77 -3.11
C PRO A 63 -0.50 -3.78 -4.28
N ASP A 64 0.60 -3.90 -5.04
CA ASP A 64 0.92 -3.00 -6.16
C ASP A 64 -0.21 -2.96 -7.21
N SER A 65 -0.88 -4.08 -7.49
CA SER A 65 -2.01 -4.09 -8.44
C SER A 65 -3.19 -3.23 -7.98
N LEU A 66 -3.45 -3.16 -6.66
CA LEU A 66 -4.47 -2.24 -6.14
C LEU A 66 -4.02 -0.79 -6.32
N PHE A 67 -2.74 -0.50 -6.05
CA PHE A 67 -2.18 0.83 -6.25
C PHE A 67 -2.29 1.27 -7.71
N ASP A 68 -1.93 0.40 -8.66
CA ASP A 68 -1.97 0.69 -10.10
C ASP A 68 -3.41 0.92 -10.59
N LEU A 69 -4.34 0.02 -10.24
CA LEU A 69 -5.76 0.17 -10.56
C LEU A 69 -6.33 1.51 -10.03
N LEU A 70 -6.06 1.81 -8.76
CA LEU A 70 -6.58 3.02 -8.12
C LEU A 70 -5.89 4.29 -8.61
N SER A 71 -4.62 4.24 -8.98
CA SER A 71 -3.91 5.36 -9.60
C SER A 71 -4.57 5.79 -10.91
N GLY A 72 -5.08 4.84 -11.69
CA GLY A 72 -5.90 5.11 -12.87
C GLY A 72 -7.27 5.68 -12.51
N ALA A 73 -7.99 5.02 -11.61
CA ALA A 73 -9.37 5.39 -11.23
C ALA A 73 -9.49 6.76 -10.54
N LEU A 74 -8.45 7.19 -9.84
CA LEU A 74 -8.43 8.42 -9.05
C LEU A 74 -7.64 9.55 -9.70
N ALA A 75 -7.10 9.35 -10.91
CA ALA A 75 -6.22 10.31 -11.58
C ALA A 75 -6.81 11.72 -11.69
N ASP A 76 -8.13 11.82 -11.92
CA ASP A 76 -8.86 13.09 -12.11
C ASP A 76 -9.74 13.46 -10.90
N THR A 77 -9.38 12.96 -9.71
CA THR A 77 -10.13 13.18 -8.46
C THR A 77 -9.28 13.94 -7.45
N SER A 78 -9.90 14.43 -6.38
CA SER A 78 -9.20 15.03 -5.24
C SER A 78 -8.31 14.04 -4.46
N TRP A 79 -8.31 12.76 -4.86
CA TRP A 79 -7.55 11.67 -4.26
C TRP A 79 -6.26 11.31 -5.00
N GLN A 80 -5.98 11.90 -6.16
CA GLN A 80 -4.78 11.61 -6.98
C GLN A 80 -3.47 11.63 -6.15
N GLY A 81 -3.37 12.54 -5.18
CA GLY A 81 -2.18 12.70 -4.32
C GLY A 81 -2.19 11.93 -3.00
N ARG A 82 -3.16 11.04 -2.77
CA ARG A 82 -3.35 10.36 -1.47
C ARG A 82 -2.90 8.90 -1.46
N LEU A 83 -2.46 8.37 -2.59
CA LEU A 83 -1.98 7.01 -2.72
C LEU A 83 -0.46 7.01 -2.81
N HIS A 84 0.17 6.22 -1.96
CA HIS A 84 1.61 6.15 -1.84
C HIS A 84 2.05 4.69 -1.87
N GLN A 85 3.06 4.38 -2.66
CA GLN A 85 3.77 3.12 -2.47
C GLN A 85 4.70 3.25 -1.27
N LEU A 86 4.76 2.20 -0.46
CA LEU A 86 5.74 2.06 0.60
C LEU A 86 6.51 0.77 0.34
N PRO A 87 7.56 0.80 -0.51
CA PRO A 87 8.44 -0.34 -0.67
C PRO A 87 9.03 -0.68 0.69
N PHE A 88 8.60 -1.79 1.27
CA PHE A 88 9.05 -2.25 2.56
C PHE A 88 8.88 -3.76 2.63
N SER A 89 9.94 -4.45 3.00
CA SER A 89 9.91 -5.87 3.26
C SER A 89 10.91 -6.17 4.36
N LEU A 90 10.46 -6.83 5.42
CA LEU A 90 11.36 -7.30 6.45
C LEU A 90 11.01 -8.75 6.75
N ARG A 91 12.00 -9.63 6.55
CA ARG A 91 11.79 -11.08 6.66
C ARG A 91 11.94 -11.57 8.09
N TRP A 92 12.81 -10.95 8.88
CA TRP A 92 13.28 -11.48 10.16
C TRP A 92 12.97 -10.60 11.38
N GLY A 93 11.95 -9.73 11.27
CA GLY A 93 11.62 -8.81 12.37
C GLY A 93 12.64 -7.67 12.52
N ALA A 94 12.32 -6.70 13.36
CA ALA A 94 13.13 -5.48 13.53
C ALA A 94 14.24 -5.60 14.58
N GLU A 95 14.23 -6.66 15.41
CA GLU A 95 15.04 -6.78 16.62
C GLU A 95 16.55 -6.85 16.35
N ASP A 96 16.94 -7.45 15.22
CA ASP A 96 18.36 -7.68 14.87
C ASP A 96 18.95 -6.63 13.91
N LEU A 97 18.24 -5.52 13.67
CA LEU A 97 18.70 -4.51 12.72
C LEU A 97 19.83 -3.65 13.29
N SER A 98 20.89 -3.48 12.50
CA SER A 98 22.01 -2.60 12.86
C SER A 98 21.59 -1.13 12.88
N GLY A 99 22.21 -0.33 13.75
CA GLY A 99 21.98 1.13 13.82
C GLY A 99 22.08 1.85 12.47
N PRO A 100 23.11 1.59 11.63
CA PRO A 100 23.18 2.15 10.28
C PRO A 100 22.01 1.75 9.37
N SER A 101 21.55 0.48 9.44
CA SER A 101 20.39 0.02 8.67
C SER A 101 19.11 0.73 9.10
N VAL A 102 18.92 0.91 10.42
CA VAL A 102 17.78 1.66 10.98
C VAL A 102 17.82 3.12 10.54
N ALA A 103 18.99 3.78 10.59
CA ALA A 103 19.15 5.17 10.17
C ALA A 103 18.81 5.35 8.67
N GLN A 104 19.31 4.46 7.80
CA GLN A 104 18.97 4.51 6.38
C GLN A 104 17.47 4.26 6.14
N LEU A 105 16.87 3.30 6.86
CA LEU A 105 15.43 3.06 6.76
C LEU A 105 14.63 4.31 7.17
N ARG A 106 14.99 4.97 8.28
CA ARG A 106 14.35 6.21 8.72
C ARG A 106 14.45 7.31 7.67
N ALA A 107 15.61 7.47 7.02
CA ALA A 107 15.75 8.41 5.89
C ALA A 107 14.79 8.05 4.73
N ASN A 108 14.69 6.78 4.36
CA ASN A 108 13.78 6.31 3.31
C ASN A 108 12.30 6.54 3.69
N LEU A 109 11.92 6.28 4.95
CA LEU A 109 10.57 6.51 5.48
C LEU A 109 10.24 8.01 5.57
N ALA A 110 11.18 8.84 6.01
CA ALA A 110 11.03 10.29 6.04
C ALA A 110 10.76 10.85 4.64
N ALA A 111 11.50 10.37 3.63
CA ALA A 111 11.29 10.73 2.22
C ALA A 111 9.95 10.26 1.65
N ALA A 112 9.31 9.27 2.27
CA ALA A 112 7.93 8.84 1.99
C ALA A 112 6.88 9.63 2.81
N GLY A 113 7.29 10.57 3.65
CA GLY A 113 6.41 11.38 4.49
C GLY A 113 6.08 10.78 5.86
N LEU A 114 6.79 9.72 6.29
CA LEU A 114 6.47 8.93 7.48
C LEU A 114 7.30 9.28 8.73
N SER A 115 7.82 10.49 8.84
CA SER A 115 8.57 10.90 10.05
C SER A 115 7.65 11.12 11.26
N PRO A 116 8.14 10.93 12.51
CA PRO A 116 7.35 11.17 13.72
C PRO A 116 6.69 12.55 13.77
N HIS A 117 7.42 13.59 13.35
CA HIS A 117 6.90 14.95 13.25
C HIS A 117 5.71 15.05 12.27
N ARG A 118 5.81 14.43 11.08
CA ARG A 118 4.73 14.40 10.08
C ARG A 118 3.53 13.61 10.59
N LEU A 119 3.76 12.47 11.24
CA LEU A 119 2.72 11.64 11.86
C LEU A 119 1.92 12.42 12.92
N ALA A 120 2.60 13.22 13.74
CA ALA A 120 1.94 14.01 14.79
C ALA A 120 1.10 15.16 14.20
N ARG A 121 1.65 15.88 13.22
CA ARG A 121 1.06 17.11 12.67
C ARG A 121 0.13 16.91 11.47
N GLY A 122 0.19 15.78 10.79
CA GLY A 122 -0.62 15.49 9.62
C GLY A 122 -2.12 15.67 9.91
N GLU A 123 -2.84 16.28 8.97
CA GLU A 123 -4.29 16.49 9.09
C GLU A 123 -5.07 15.19 8.89
N ARG A 124 -4.56 14.32 8.02
CA ARG A 124 -5.20 13.06 7.64
C ARG A 124 -4.62 11.87 8.42
N PRO A 125 -5.43 10.84 8.68
CA PRO A 125 -4.90 9.55 9.12
C PRO A 125 -3.94 8.97 8.08
N LEU A 126 -2.92 8.24 8.54
CA LEU A 126 -2.09 7.40 7.68
C LEU A 126 -2.57 5.96 7.73
N VAL A 127 -2.69 5.34 6.56
CA VAL A 127 -3.32 4.05 6.39
C VAL A 127 -2.38 3.11 5.66
N PHE A 128 -1.80 2.16 6.39
CA PHE A 128 -0.96 1.12 5.82
C PHE A 128 -1.83 -0.03 5.32
N THR A 129 -1.67 -0.44 4.06
CA THR A 129 -2.40 -1.56 3.46
C THR A 129 -1.46 -2.58 2.84
N ASP A 130 -1.69 -3.87 3.09
CA ASP A 130 -0.87 -4.99 2.60
C ASP A 130 -1.71 -6.26 2.44
N LEU A 131 -1.22 -7.22 1.67
CA LEU A 131 -1.69 -8.60 1.69
C LEU A 131 -1.11 -9.32 2.91
N VAL A 132 -1.98 -9.74 3.82
CA VAL A 132 -1.58 -10.26 5.12
C VAL A 132 -1.80 -11.77 5.20
N ALA A 133 -0.69 -12.50 5.25
CA ALA A 133 -0.68 -13.92 5.60
C ALA A 133 -0.65 -14.13 7.12
N LYS A 134 0.35 -13.51 7.79
CA LYS A 134 0.63 -13.68 9.22
C LYS A 134 0.71 -12.37 10.03
N GLY A 135 0.90 -11.23 9.38
CA GLY A 135 0.98 -9.91 10.04
C GLY A 135 2.40 -9.39 10.29
N GLY A 136 3.44 -10.20 10.08
CA GLY A 136 4.83 -9.84 10.43
C GLY A 136 5.37 -8.57 9.76
N THR A 137 4.96 -8.26 8.52
CA THR A 137 5.33 -7.00 7.85
C THR A 137 4.80 -5.79 8.60
N PHE A 138 3.52 -5.83 9.01
CA PHE A 138 2.90 -4.74 9.76
C PHE A 138 3.48 -4.61 11.16
N GLU A 139 3.73 -5.73 11.83
CA GLU A 139 4.42 -5.74 13.13
C GLU A 139 5.80 -5.10 13.05
N SER A 140 6.61 -5.52 12.07
CA SER A 140 7.94 -4.94 11.85
C SER A 140 7.88 -3.43 11.59
N LEU A 141 6.99 -3.00 10.69
CA LEU A 141 6.79 -1.59 10.38
C LEU A 141 6.32 -0.80 11.61
N TYR A 142 5.39 -1.36 12.38
CA TYR A 142 4.89 -0.76 13.61
C TYR A 142 6.01 -0.57 14.63
N THR A 143 6.76 -1.62 14.94
CA THR A 143 7.86 -1.57 15.92
C THR A 143 8.88 -0.51 15.54
N LEU A 144 9.33 -0.51 14.28
CA LEU A 144 10.29 0.48 13.77
C LEU A 144 9.78 1.92 13.86
N LEU A 145 8.50 2.16 13.56
CA LEU A 145 7.89 3.47 13.72
C LEU A 145 7.73 3.85 15.20
N ARG A 146 7.34 2.90 16.05
CA ARG A 146 7.14 3.12 17.48
C ARG A 146 8.44 3.51 18.17
N ASP A 147 9.50 2.76 17.90
CA ASP A 147 10.85 3.03 18.42
C ASP A 147 11.35 4.40 17.95
N TRP A 148 11.12 4.74 16.68
CA TRP A 148 11.51 6.05 16.15
C TRP A 148 10.73 7.21 16.79
N ILE A 149 9.43 7.03 17.02
CA ILE A 149 8.61 8.00 17.75
C ILE A 149 9.13 8.20 19.18
N ASP A 150 9.56 7.13 19.85
CA ASP A 150 10.08 7.20 21.20
C ASP A 150 11.46 7.86 21.27
N ASP A 151 12.35 7.54 20.33
CA ASP A 151 13.66 8.20 20.20
C ASP A 151 13.51 9.72 20.02
N GLU A 152 12.57 10.15 19.17
CA GLU A 152 12.29 11.58 18.94
C GLU A 152 11.35 12.20 19.97
N ARG A 153 10.87 11.42 20.95
CA ARG A 153 9.91 11.84 21.97
C ARG A 153 8.66 12.51 21.38
N ALA A 154 8.23 12.05 20.21
CA ALA A 154 7.04 12.57 19.55
C ALA A 154 5.76 12.11 20.30
N GLN A 155 4.67 12.84 20.11
CA GLN A 155 3.43 12.65 20.86
C GLN A 155 2.68 11.37 20.46
N TRP A 156 3.07 10.23 21.02
CA TRP A 156 2.48 8.93 20.70
C TRP A 156 0.95 8.91 20.85
N ASP A 157 0.40 9.53 21.89
CA ASP A 157 -1.04 9.59 22.12
C ASP A 157 -1.83 10.30 21.00
N VAL A 158 -1.18 11.21 20.29
CA VAL A 158 -1.75 11.85 19.09
C VAL A 158 -1.59 10.91 17.89
N ILE A 159 -0.38 10.38 17.68
CA ILE A 159 -0.03 9.56 16.51
C ILE A 159 -0.85 8.27 16.45
N ARG A 160 -1.01 7.54 17.56
CA ARG A 160 -1.74 6.26 17.61
C ARG A 160 -3.20 6.36 17.18
N ARG A 161 -3.79 7.55 17.25
CA ARG A 161 -5.18 7.82 16.82
C ARG A 161 -5.28 8.13 15.32
N LYS A 162 -4.15 8.43 14.67
CA LYS A 162 -4.03 8.77 13.26
C LYS A 162 -3.46 7.63 12.41
N VAL A 163 -2.82 6.63 13.00
CA VAL A 163 -2.31 5.46 12.28
C VAL A 163 -3.36 4.35 12.17
N ARG A 164 -3.45 3.73 10.99
CA ARG A 164 -4.35 2.62 10.67
C ARG A 164 -3.65 1.55 9.84
N PHE A 165 -4.11 0.31 9.99
CA PHE A 165 -3.66 -0.87 9.26
C PHE A 165 -4.86 -1.58 8.63
N LEU A 166 -4.85 -1.69 7.30
CA LEU A 166 -5.82 -2.42 6.50
C LEU A 166 -5.17 -3.72 6.01
N GLY A 167 -5.54 -4.85 6.61
CA GLY A 167 -5.03 -6.16 6.20
C GLY A 167 -5.90 -6.82 5.14
N ILE A 168 -5.37 -7.01 3.93
CA ILE A 168 -6.02 -7.77 2.86
C ILE A 168 -5.72 -9.27 3.08
N THR A 169 -6.70 -10.00 3.57
CA THR A 169 -6.58 -11.42 3.93
C THR A 169 -7.31 -12.30 2.92
N TRP A 170 -6.88 -13.54 2.76
CA TRP A 170 -7.67 -14.53 2.03
C TRP A 170 -9.10 -14.66 2.58
N ARG A 171 -10.09 -14.83 1.71
CA ARG A 171 -11.47 -15.04 2.11
C ARG A 171 -11.61 -16.47 2.63
N THR A 172 -11.98 -16.60 3.90
CA THR A 172 -12.35 -17.86 4.53
C THR A 172 -13.83 -17.83 4.92
N LYS A 173 -14.37 -18.95 5.39
CA LYS A 173 -15.74 -18.99 5.93
C LYS A 173 -15.87 -18.02 7.09
N THR A 174 -16.96 -17.24 7.12
CA THR A 174 -17.27 -16.35 8.23
C THR A 174 -17.65 -17.18 9.46
N SER A 175 -16.83 -17.15 10.50
CA SER A 175 -17.08 -17.80 11.79
C SER A 175 -16.53 -16.95 12.92
N PRO A 176 -17.15 -16.97 14.12
CA PRO A 176 -16.55 -16.37 15.32
C PRO A 176 -15.14 -16.90 15.62
N ASN A 177 -14.86 -18.14 15.20
CA ASN A 177 -13.58 -18.82 15.40
C ASN A 177 -12.59 -18.60 14.23
N THR A 178 -12.94 -17.79 13.24
CA THR A 178 -12.04 -17.50 12.12
C THR A 178 -10.83 -16.75 12.66
N TRP A 179 -9.67 -17.41 12.57
CA TRP A 179 -8.39 -16.82 12.94
C TRP A 179 -8.15 -15.52 12.17
N ARG A 180 -7.71 -14.48 12.88
CA ARG A 180 -7.32 -13.20 12.29
C ARG A 180 -5.91 -12.87 12.71
N TRP A 181 -5.12 -12.35 11.78
CA TRP A 181 -3.69 -12.08 12.01
C TRP A 181 -3.44 -11.17 13.22
N GLN A 182 -4.31 -10.20 13.47
CA GLN A 182 -4.18 -9.29 14.60
C GLN A 182 -4.40 -9.94 15.98
N GLN A 183 -5.05 -11.11 16.05
CA GLN A 183 -5.43 -11.73 17.34
C GLN A 183 -4.24 -12.23 18.15
N LYS A 184 -3.09 -12.46 17.50
CA LYS A 184 -1.86 -12.94 18.16
C LYS A 184 -0.75 -11.89 18.18
N SER A 185 -1.05 -10.66 17.81
CA SER A 185 -0.07 -9.58 17.69
C SER A 185 -0.33 -8.55 18.80
N GLU A 186 0.50 -8.58 19.85
CA GLU A 186 0.30 -7.74 21.05
C GLU A 186 0.28 -6.24 20.73
N TRP A 187 1.11 -5.81 19.78
CA TRP A 187 1.22 -4.41 19.33
C TRP A 187 -0.11 -3.81 18.86
N THR A 188 -1.05 -4.66 18.43
CA THR A 188 -2.37 -4.21 17.96
C THR A 188 -3.21 -3.61 19.10
N GLY A 189 -2.89 -3.95 20.35
CA GLY A 189 -3.52 -3.39 21.56
C GLY A 189 -3.18 -1.92 21.83
N ASP A 190 -2.06 -1.42 21.29
CA ASP A 190 -1.64 -0.03 21.47
C ASP A 190 -2.49 0.96 20.66
N LEU A 191 -3.14 0.45 19.61
CA LEU A 191 -3.97 1.21 18.69
C LEU A 191 -5.46 1.11 19.04
N PRO A 192 -6.26 2.13 18.71
CA PRO A 192 -7.72 2.00 18.77
C PRO A 192 -8.20 0.81 17.92
N ARG A 193 -9.16 0.02 18.40
CA ARG A 193 -9.68 -1.15 17.67
C ARG A 193 -10.14 -0.85 16.24
N LYS A 194 -10.66 0.36 15.99
CA LYS A 194 -11.10 0.82 14.66
C LYS A 194 -9.95 1.08 13.68
N SER A 195 -8.72 1.17 14.16
CA SER A 195 -7.53 1.40 13.34
C SER A 195 -7.05 0.14 12.65
N ILE A 196 -7.52 -1.05 13.04
CA ILE A 196 -7.09 -2.32 12.47
C ILE A 196 -8.29 -2.99 11.83
N VAL A 197 -8.29 -3.06 10.50
CA VAL A 197 -9.44 -3.52 9.72
C VAL A 197 -8.98 -4.57 8.71
N ASN A 198 -9.79 -5.61 8.55
CA ASN A 198 -9.54 -6.66 7.56
C ASN A 198 -10.42 -6.47 6.34
N ILE A 199 -9.86 -6.78 5.17
CA ILE A 199 -10.55 -6.81 3.88
C ILE A 199 -10.32 -8.21 3.30
N SER A 200 -11.39 -8.91 2.94
CA SER A 200 -11.28 -10.28 2.43
C SER A 200 -11.26 -10.31 0.91
N LEU A 201 -10.24 -10.96 0.35
CA LEU A 201 -10.02 -11.16 -1.09
C LEU A 201 -10.13 -12.65 -1.44
N HIS A 202 -10.69 -12.98 -2.61
CA HIS A 202 -10.76 -14.38 -3.08
C HIS A 202 -9.39 -15.06 -3.01
N GLY A 203 -9.36 -16.31 -2.55
CA GLY A 203 -8.10 -17.02 -2.24
C GLY A 203 -7.17 -17.17 -3.45
N ALA A 204 -7.71 -17.44 -4.64
CA ALA A 204 -6.91 -17.54 -5.86
C ALA A 204 -6.25 -16.20 -6.24
N VAL A 205 -7.00 -15.09 -6.10
CA VAL A 205 -6.48 -13.74 -6.39
C VAL A 205 -5.44 -13.34 -5.36
N TRP A 206 -5.72 -13.61 -4.08
CA TRP A 206 -4.77 -13.37 -3.00
C TRP A 206 -3.46 -14.14 -3.21
N SER A 207 -3.54 -15.43 -3.59
CA SER A 207 -2.36 -16.24 -3.88
C SER A 207 -1.58 -15.72 -5.08
N TYR A 208 -2.28 -15.39 -6.17
CA TYR A 208 -1.65 -14.85 -7.36
C TYR A 208 -0.87 -13.57 -7.04
N LEU A 209 -1.51 -12.59 -6.39
CA LEU A 209 -0.87 -11.32 -6.03
C LEU A 209 0.29 -11.48 -5.04
N GLY A 210 0.20 -12.42 -4.10
CA GLY A 210 1.23 -12.63 -3.08
C GLY A 210 2.43 -13.45 -3.57
N ASN A 211 2.19 -14.46 -4.42
CA ASN A 211 3.15 -15.53 -4.70
C ASN A 211 3.58 -15.60 -6.18
N ASP A 212 2.63 -15.47 -7.11
CA ASP A 212 2.84 -15.85 -8.51
C ASP A 212 3.09 -14.64 -9.42
N GLN A 213 2.47 -13.50 -9.10
CA GLN A 213 2.53 -12.29 -9.89
C GLN A 213 3.97 -11.77 -9.98
N LYS A 214 4.43 -11.52 -11.21
CA LYS A 214 5.70 -10.83 -11.46
C LYS A 214 5.61 -9.40 -10.97
N LYS A 215 6.64 -8.94 -10.26
CA LYS A 215 6.67 -7.62 -9.62
C LYS A 215 7.57 -6.68 -10.40
N LEU A 216 7.09 -5.46 -10.65
CA LEU A 216 7.85 -4.42 -11.35
C LEU A 216 9.04 -3.93 -10.52
N THR A 217 8.87 -3.88 -9.21
CA THR A 217 9.89 -3.44 -8.25
C THR A 217 10.58 -4.64 -7.63
N VAL A 218 11.87 -4.50 -7.36
CA VAL A 218 12.62 -5.46 -6.56
C VAL A 218 12.14 -5.42 -5.11
N SER A 219 12.20 -6.56 -4.41
CA SER A 219 11.89 -6.56 -2.98
C SER A 219 12.85 -5.63 -2.24
N PHE A 220 12.32 -4.72 -1.43
CA PHE A 220 13.12 -3.71 -0.71
C PHE A 220 13.30 -4.12 0.75
N ASN A 221 14.23 -5.06 0.94
CA ASN A 221 14.62 -5.59 2.24
C ASN A 221 15.83 -4.86 2.83
N GLU A 222 16.20 -5.21 4.05
CA GLU A 222 17.33 -4.63 4.80
C GLU A 222 18.63 -4.54 3.98
N GLN A 223 18.92 -5.55 3.15
CA GLN A 223 20.13 -5.61 2.31
C GLN A 223 20.11 -4.60 1.16
N ARG A 224 18.93 -4.01 0.88
CA ARG A 224 18.70 -3.10 -0.24
C ARG A 224 18.36 -1.69 0.18
N TRP A 225 18.16 -1.42 1.47
CA TRP A 225 17.80 -0.08 1.95
C TRP A 225 18.84 1.00 1.62
N SER A 226 20.09 0.62 1.40
CA SER A 226 21.19 1.48 0.99
C SER A 226 21.75 1.16 -0.41
N ALA A 227 21.13 0.24 -1.16
CA ALA A 227 21.69 -0.24 -2.41
C ALA A 227 21.25 0.65 -3.59
N ASP A 228 22.17 1.41 -4.19
CA ASP A 228 21.89 2.23 -5.38
C ASP A 228 21.34 1.42 -6.56
N SER A 229 21.64 0.12 -6.65
CA SER A 229 21.13 -0.72 -7.72
C SER A 229 19.61 -0.77 -7.82
N VAL A 230 18.88 -0.45 -6.73
CA VAL A 230 17.41 -0.41 -6.72
C VAL A 230 16.84 0.88 -7.32
N THR A 231 17.64 1.94 -7.46
CA THR A 231 17.22 3.25 -7.98
C THR A 231 17.12 3.28 -9.51
N ARG A 232 17.53 2.18 -10.17
CA ARG A 232 17.57 2.06 -11.63
C ARG A 232 16.47 1.14 -12.14
N PRO A 233 15.85 1.44 -13.30
CA PRO A 233 14.88 0.56 -13.93
C PRO A 233 15.54 -0.76 -14.35
N ARG A 234 14.76 -1.85 -14.29
CA ARG A 234 15.13 -3.13 -14.90
C ARG A 234 14.48 -3.24 -16.28
N HIS A 235 15.12 -3.95 -17.20
CA HIS A 235 14.63 -4.12 -18.57
C HIS A 235 14.52 -5.58 -19.00
N ASP A 236 14.63 -6.52 -18.06
CA ASP A 236 14.41 -7.94 -18.32
C ASP A 236 12.95 -8.26 -18.68
N GLU A 237 12.74 -9.39 -19.34
CA GLU A 237 11.44 -9.82 -19.85
C GLU A 237 10.37 -9.94 -18.76
N ASP A 238 10.73 -10.40 -17.56
CA ASP A 238 9.81 -10.47 -16.42
C ASP A 238 9.37 -9.05 -16.00
N THR A 239 10.28 -8.08 -15.99
CA THR A 239 9.95 -6.67 -15.73
C THR A 239 9.04 -6.10 -16.81
N ARG A 240 9.27 -6.41 -18.08
CA ARG A 240 8.40 -5.94 -19.18
C ARG A 240 6.98 -6.48 -19.05
N ARG A 241 6.83 -7.77 -18.69
CA ARG A 241 5.52 -8.38 -18.44
C ARG A 241 4.81 -7.74 -17.25
N ALA A 242 5.52 -7.55 -16.13
CA ALA A 242 4.98 -6.85 -14.97
C ALA A 242 4.59 -5.40 -15.29
N LEU A 243 5.35 -4.71 -16.16
CA LEU A 243 5.04 -3.36 -16.61
C LEU A 243 3.77 -3.34 -17.47
N ALA A 244 3.63 -4.29 -18.41
CA ALA A 244 2.44 -4.41 -19.26
C ALA A 244 1.17 -4.61 -18.41
N GLU A 245 1.22 -5.50 -17.42
CA GLU A 245 0.11 -5.74 -16.48
C GLU A 245 -0.23 -4.50 -15.64
N ALA A 246 0.78 -3.85 -15.07
CA ALA A 246 0.58 -2.63 -14.28
C ALA A 246 -0.04 -1.50 -15.12
N VAL A 247 0.37 -1.35 -16.38
CA VAL A 247 -0.22 -0.38 -17.32
C VAL A 247 -1.65 -0.75 -17.65
N ALA A 248 -1.93 -2.03 -17.93
CA ALA A 248 -3.29 -2.49 -18.19
C ALA A 248 -4.22 -2.25 -16.99
N LEU A 249 -3.73 -2.40 -15.75
CA LEU A 249 -4.48 -2.07 -14.53
C LEU A 249 -4.78 -0.57 -14.40
N VAL A 250 -3.80 0.30 -14.70
CA VAL A 250 -4.03 1.76 -14.71
C VAL A 250 -5.07 2.14 -15.76
N GLU A 251 -4.96 1.59 -16.97
CA GLU A 251 -5.92 1.87 -18.04
C GLU A 251 -7.31 1.31 -17.71
N ALA A 252 -7.39 0.10 -17.15
CA ALA A 252 -8.62 -0.48 -16.64
C ALA A 252 -9.26 0.44 -15.59
N GLY A 253 -8.46 0.97 -14.66
CA GLY A 253 -8.87 1.92 -13.63
C GLY A 253 -9.58 3.17 -14.17
N ARG A 254 -9.15 3.65 -15.35
CA ARG A 254 -9.75 4.84 -16.00
C ARG A 254 -11.09 4.57 -16.66
N THR A 255 -11.40 3.30 -16.94
CA THR A 255 -12.64 2.95 -17.63
C THR A 255 -13.87 3.27 -16.77
N ARG A 256 -14.98 3.59 -17.42
CA ARG A 256 -16.23 3.90 -16.71
C ARG A 256 -16.78 2.65 -16.02
N GLU A 257 -16.56 1.48 -16.62
CA GLU A 257 -16.95 0.17 -16.10
C GLU A 257 -16.30 -0.09 -14.73
N VAL A 258 -14.98 0.09 -14.62
CA VAL A 258 -14.24 -0.08 -13.37
C VAL A 258 -14.62 0.97 -12.35
N ARG A 259 -14.72 2.25 -12.74
CA ARG A 259 -15.12 3.34 -11.81
C ARG A 259 -16.53 3.12 -11.26
N ASN A 260 -17.47 2.68 -12.09
CA ASN A 260 -18.81 2.29 -11.66
C ASN A 260 -18.78 1.07 -10.72
N GLY A 261 -17.92 0.08 -11.00
CA GLY A 261 -17.71 -1.07 -10.14
C GLY A 261 -17.18 -0.66 -8.75
N LEU A 262 -16.23 0.27 -8.69
CA LEU A 262 -15.73 0.86 -7.45
C LEU A 262 -16.87 1.55 -6.69
N VAL A 263 -17.64 2.41 -7.37
CA VAL A 263 -18.78 3.13 -6.78
C VAL A 263 -19.78 2.15 -6.17
N ARG A 264 -20.19 1.11 -6.91
CA ARG A 264 -21.15 0.10 -6.44
C ARG A 264 -20.68 -0.51 -5.11
N HIS A 265 -19.44 -0.98 -5.05
CA HIS A 265 -18.91 -1.61 -3.84
C HIS A 265 -18.62 -0.63 -2.70
N ILE A 266 -18.26 0.62 -3.00
CA ILE A 266 -18.12 1.68 -1.98
C ILE A 266 -19.48 1.97 -1.35
N THR A 267 -20.56 2.03 -2.13
CA THR A 267 -21.91 2.34 -1.64
C THR A 267 -22.51 1.23 -0.77
N GLU A 268 -22.00 0.00 -0.88
CA GLU A 268 -22.37 -1.13 -0.01
C GLU A 268 -21.69 -1.07 1.37
N GLU A 269 -20.66 -0.24 1.53
CA GLU A 269 -19.92 -0.12 2.78
C GLU A 269 -20.58 0.91 3.72
N PRO A 270 -20.61 0.67 5.06
CA PRO A 270 -21.23 1.59 6.02
C PRO A 270 -20.65 3.02 5.97
N ALA A 271 -19.41 3.15 5.52
CA ALA A 271 -18.72 4.43 5.38
C ALA A 271 -19.38 5.36 4.36
N VAL A 272 -20.31 4.90 3.51
CA VAL A 272 -21.11 5.77 2.62
C VAL A 272 -21.92 6.84 3.38
N ALA A 273 -22.17 6.62 4.68
CA ALA A 273 -22.76 7.61 5.57
C ALA A 273 -21.83 8.82 5.86
N GLU A 274 -20.54 8.71 5.56
CA GLU A 274 -19.56 9.78 5.71
C GLU A 274 -19.56 10.75 4.52
N ARG A 275 -19.38 12.05 4.81
CA ARG A 275 -19.37 13.10 3.77
C ARG A 275 -18.25 12.90 2.75
N TRP A 276 -17.07 12.51 3.20
CA TRP A 276 -15.90 12.32 2.33
C TRP A 276 -16.08 11.14 1.35
N VAL A 277 -16.76 10.06 1.78
CA VAL A 277 -17.07 8.92 0.89
C VAL A 277 -18.06 9.34 -0.19
N ARG A 278 -19.11 10.08 0.16
CA ARG A 278 -20.06 10.58 -0.84
C ARG A 278 -19.42 11.53 -1.85
N ALA A 279 -18.49 12.37 -1.40
CA ALA A 279 -17.70 13.22 -2.29
C ALA A 279 -16.85 12.39 -3.26
N LEU A 280 -16.14 11.37 -2.77
CA LEU A 280 -15.36 10.44 -3.60
C LEU A 280 -16.25 9.70 -4.61
N VAL A 281 -17.40 9.17 -4.19
CA VAL A 281 -18.35 8.51 -5.08
C VAL A 281 -18.83 9.45 -6.19
N SER A 282 -19.11 10.72 -5.85
CA SER A 282 -19.49 11.73 -6.84
C SER A 282 -18.37 11.99 -7.84
N GLU A 283 -17.12 12.10 -7.39
CA GLU A 283 -15.95 12.30 -8.25
C GLU A 283 -15.70 11.09 -9.17
N LEU A 284 -15.83 9.86 -8.65
CA LEU A 284 -15.71 8.63 -9.43
C LEU A 284 -16.82 8.44 -10.48
N SER A 285 -17.98 9.06 -10.28
CA SER A 285 -19.13 8.92 -11.19
C SER A 285 -19.13 9.94 -12.34
N ARG A 286 -18.24 10.94 -12.31
CA ARG A 286 -18.07 11.95 -13.37
C ARG A 286 -17.30 11.36 -14.55
#